data_AF-A0A225E0L8-F1
#
_entry.id   AF-A0A225E0L8-F1
#
_cell.length_a   1.000
_cell.length_b   1.000
_cell.length_c   1.000
_cell.angle_alpha   90.00
_cell.angle_beta   90.00
_cell.angle_gamma   90.00
#
_symmetry.space_group_name_H-M   'P 1'
#
loop_
_entity.id
_entity.type
_entity.pdbx_description
1 polymer ?
#
loop_
_entity_poly.entity_id
_entity_poly.type
_entity_poly.pdbx_seq_one_letter_code
_entity_poly.pdbx_strand_id
1 'polypeptide(L)'
;MVNRSADEAETVLRLSWDAKAAVKIGDFSRGGKNRLERKGADHDFQPKGILNPFGIFLPQWDDLHLYFTASAVTSDFIVDVLERWWGSNRQRFPRVDTLVINQDNGPELHSRRTQFLKRMVQFARDQALRIRLAYYPPYHSKYNAIEHCWGILENHWNGELLDDVDAVLEFARTMTWNGKKPEVELLCGTYRKGIRLSPRQMKVVEKHVTRDAELGKWFLDIDGPSLRLG
;
A
#
# COMPACT_ATOMS: atom_id res chain seq x y z
N MET A 1 -15.51 8.53 12.57
CA MET A 1 -16.83 7.96 12.21
C MET A 1 -16.67 6.92 11.11
N VAL A 2 -16.04 7.26 9.97
CA VAL A 2 -15.81 6.37 8.82
C VAL A 2 -15.26 4.97 9.19
N ASN A 3 -14.15 4.87 9.92
CA ASN A 3 -13.52 3.56 10.19
C ASN A 3 -14.44 2.63 10.98
N ARG A 4 -15.13 3.16 12.00
CA ARG A 4 -16.10 2.38 12.80
C ARG A 4 -17.26 1.90 11.94
N SER A 5 -17.84 2.79 11.15
CA SER A 5 -18.96 2.44 10.26
C SER A 5 -18.55 1.43 9.18
N ALA A 6 -17.31 1.47 8.71
CA ALA A 6 -16.76 0.45 7.80
C ALA A 6 -16.54 -0.88 8.52
N ASP A 7 -16.14 -0.86 9.80
CA ASP A 7 -15.91 -2.06 10.60
C ASP A 7 -17.19 -2.76 11.05
N GLU A 8 -18.31 -2.04 11.12
CA GLU A 8 -19.63 -2.59 11.48
C GLU A 8 -20.43 -3.09 10.26
N ALA A 9 -20.06 -2.69 9.04
CA ALA A 9 -20.81 -2.98 7.83
C ALA A 9 -20.28 -4.22 7.10
N GLU A 10 -21.12 -5.24 6.98
CA GLU A 10 -20.76 -6.53 6.38
C GLU A 10 -20.42 -6.47 4.87
N THR A 11 -20.89 -5.43 4.17
CA THR A 11 -20.60 -5.20 2.75
C THR A 11 -19.40 -4.30 2.52
N VAL A 12 -18.75 -3.83 3.59
CA VAL A 12 -17.64 -2.88 3.53
C VAL A 12 -16.37 -3.55 4.04
N LEU A 13 -15.29 -3.40 3.29
CA LEU A 13 -13.98 -3.91 3.68
C LEU A 13 -13.01 -2.75 3.86
N ARG A 14 -12.41 -2.67 5.05
CA ARG A 14 -11.43 -1.64 5.37
C ARG A 14 -10.01 -2.12 5.15
N LEU A 15 -9.27 -1.35 4.37
CA LEU A 15 -7.85 -1.52 4.11
C LEU A 15 -7.08 -0.31 4.65
N SER A 16 -5.86 -0.56 5.08
CA SER A 16 -4.86 0.45 5.41
C SER A 16 -3.62 0.14 4.62
N TRP A 17 -3.16 1.08 3.80
CA TRP A 17 -1.95 0.87 3.00
C TRP A 17 -0.99 2.03 3.14
N ASP A 18 0.26 1.77 2.81
CA ASP A 18 1.33 2.77 2.80
C ASP A 18 2.60 2.20 2.13
N ALA A 19 3.50 3.09 1.70
CA ALA A 19 4.83 2.73 1.23
C ALA A 19 5.86 2.89 2.36
N LYS A 20 6.66 1.86 2.62
CA LYS A 20 7.81 1.98 3.54
C LYS A 20 8.98 2.67 2.85
N ALA A 21 9.87 3.25 3.66
CA ALA A 21 11.20 3.65 3.21
C ALA A 21 11.93 2.50 2.47
N ALA A 22 12.68 2.87 1.43
CA ALA A 22 13.39 1.92 0.58
C ALA A 22 14.45 1.13 1.36
N VAL A 23 14.49 -0.18 1.14
CA VAL A 23 15.47 -1.11 1.71
C VAL A 23 16.65 -1.20 0.77
N LYS A 24 17.81 -0.73 1.24
CA LYS A 24 19.09 -0.91 0.57
C LYS A 24 19.57 -2.34 0.77
N ILE A 25 19.85 -3.07 -0.32
CA ILE A 25 20.40 -4.43 -0.28
C ILE A 25 21.92 -4.36 -0.21
N GLY A 26 22.51 -5.10 0.72
CA GLY A 26 23.95 -5.16 0.95
C GLY A 26 24.27 -5.31 2.43
N ASP A 27 25.57 -5.35 2.75
CA ASP A 27 26.07 -5.64 4.10
C ASP A 27 25.97 -4.41 5.04
N PHE A 28 24.81 -3.77 5.05
CA PHE A 28 24.54 -2.60 5.87
C PHE A 28 24.23 -3.00 7.30
N SER A 29 24.93 -2.39 8.26
CA SER A 29 24.54 -2.45 9.67
C SER A 29 23.20 -1.72 9.87
N ARG A 30 22.18 -2.42 10.37
CA ARG A 30 20.84 -1.85 10.65
C ARG A 30 20.58 -1.65 12.16
N GLY A 31 21.62 -1.74 12.99
CA GLY A 31 21.50 -1.76 14.44
C GLY A 31 20.89 -3.09 14.94
N GLY A 32 21.34 -3.56 16.10
CA GLY A 32 21.00 -4.88 16.65
C GLY A 32 22.22 -5.79 16.78
N LYS A 33 22.22 -6.69 17.79
CA LYS A 33 23.28 -7.67 18.03
C LYS A 33 22.79 -9.05 17.54
N ASN A 34 23.36 -9.57 16.46
CA ASN A 34 23.11 -10.95 16.05
C ASN A 34 23.88 -11.93 16.97
N ARG A 35 23.32 -13.12 17.23
CA ARG A 35 23.99 -14.21 17.98
C ARG A 35 25.09 -14.90 17.17
N LEU A 36 25.10 -14.72 15.85
CA LEU A 36 26.18 -15.12 14.96
C LEU A 36 27.09 -13.90 14.74
N GLU A 37 28.39 -14.02 15.01
CA GLU A 37 29.39 -12.95 14.84
C GLU A 37 29.60 -12.57 13.36
N ARG A 38 28.61 -11.95 12.71
CA ARG A 38 28.79 -11.32 11.40
C ARG A 38 28.68 -9.80 11.55
N LYS A 39 29.81 -9.12 11.41
CA LYS A 39 29.89 -7.64 11.41
C LYS A 39 29.36 -7.10 10.08
N GLY A 40 28.37 -6.22 10.13
CA GLY A 40 28.01 -5.38 8.99
C GLY A 40 29.17 -4.43 8.64
N ALA A 41 29.29 -4.08 7.36
CA ALA A 41 30.36 -3.20 6.89
C ALA A 41 30.11 -1.74 7.33
N ASP A 42 31.18 -1.07 7.77
CA ASP A 42 31.13 0.36 8.12
C ASP A 42 31.00 1.23 6.87
N HIS A 43 29.91 2.00 6.84
CA HIS A 43 29.72 3.34 6.27
C HIS A 43 30.07 3.71 4.82
N ASP A 44 30.57 2.84 3.92
CA ASP A 44 30.92 3.31 2.55
C ASP A 44 30.59 2.37 1.36
N PHE A 45 29.60 1.48 1.49
CA PHE A 45 29.19 0.61 0.37
C PHE A 45 28.00 1.16 -0.43
N GLN A 46 28.14 1.23 -1.76
CA GLN A 46 26.98 1.37 -2.64
C GLN A 46 26.09 0.12 -2.50
N PRO A 47 24.77 0.28 -2.37
CA PRO A 47 23.88 -0.86 -2.25
C PRO A 47 23.92 -1.73 -3.53
N LYS A 48 23.94 -3.06 -3.35
CA LYS A 48 23.83 -4.04 -4.45
C LYS A 48 22.50 -3.90 -5.21
N GLY A 49 21.48 -3.36 -4.55
CA GLY A 49 20.17 -3.08 -5.10
C GLY A 49 19.31 -2.31 -4.11
N ILE A 50 18.13 -1.87 -4.56
CA ILE A 50 17.13 -1.22 -3.71
C ILE A 50 15.80 -1.93 -3.91
N LEU A 51 15.15 -2.30 -2.82
CA LEU A 51 13.76 -2.76 -2.81
C LEU A 51 12.88 -1.72 -2.14
N ASN A 52 11.74 -1.44 -2.75
CA ASN A 52 10.74 -0.54 -2.19
C ASN A 52 9.57 -1.37 -1.68
N PRO A 53 9.30 -1.38 -0.36
CA PRO A 53 8.17 -2.08 0.22
C PRO A 53 6.88 -1.26 0.15
N PHE A 54 5.76 -1.95 0.01
CA PHE A 54 4.41 -1.41 0.11
C PHE A 54 3.51 -2.43 0.78
N GLY A 55 2.62 -1.97 1.67
CA GLY A 55 1.85 -2.84 2.54
C GLY A 55 0.36 -2.62 2.36
N ILE A 56 -0.42 -3.70 2.41
CA ILE A 56 -1.87 -3.67 2.61
C ILE A 56 -2.15 -4.41 3.92
N PHE A 57 -2.79 -3.73 4.85
CA PHE A 57 -3.21 -4.26 6.13
C PHE A 57 -4.72 -4.20 6.28
N LEU A 58 -5.31 -5.28 6.81
CA LEU A 58 -6.73 -5.45 7.07
C LEU A 58 -6.97 -5.45 8.58
N PRO A 59 -7.28 -4.30 9.20
CA PRO A 59 -7.23 -4.18 10.65
C PRO A 59 -8.26 -5.05 11.40
N GLN A 60 -9.42 -5.34 10.79
CA GLN A 60 -10.41 -6.21 11.45
C GLN A 60 -9.99 -7.69 11.46
N TRP A 61 -9.08 -8.08 10.57
CA TRP A 61 -8.64 -9.47 10.43
C TRP A 61 -7.20 -9.70 10.89
N ASP A 62 -6.45 -8.66 11.25
CA ASP A 62 -5.02 -8.75 11.56
C ASP A 62 -4.19 -9.37 10.41
N ASP A 63 -4.65 -9.19 9.16
CA ASP A 63 -3.98 -9.76 8.00
C ASP A 63 -3.13 -8.68 7.30
N LEU A 64 -1.84 -9.01 7.14
CA LEU A 64 -0.83 -8.14 6.55
C LEU A 64 -0.31 -8.76 5.26
N HIS A 65 -0.33 -7.99 4.18
CA HIS A 65 0.26 -8.34 2.90
C HIS A 65 1.36 -7.33 2.57
N LEU A 66 2.56 -7.83 2.28
CA LEU A 66 3.73 -7.03 1.95
C LEU A 66 4.14 -7.28 0.51
N TYR A 67 4.25 -6.21 -0.25
CA TYR A 67 4.66 -6.22 -1.66
C TYR A 67 5.98 -5.48 -1.79
N PHE A 68 6.90 -6.05 -2.55
CA PHE A 68 8.21 -5.47 -2.81
C PHE A 68 8.37 -5.23 -4.30
N THR A 69 9.14 -4.21 -4.67
CA THR A 69 9.57 -4.01 -6.05
C THR A 69 10.97 -3.41 -6.10
N ALA A 70 11.78 -3.85 -7.07
CA ALA A 70 13.05 -3.20 -7.42
C ALA A 70 12.85 -1.92 -8.25
N SER A 71 11.61 -1.66 -8.68
CA SER A 71 11.21 -0.45 -9.41
C SER A 71 10.68 0.62 -8.45
N ALA A 72 10.26 1.77 -8.97
CA ALA A 72 9.60 2.80 -8.20
C ALA A 72 8.19 2.40 -7.74
N VAL A 73 7.83 2.75 -6.51
CA VAL A 73 6.44 2.76 -6.02
C VAL A 73 5.73 3.93 -6.69
N THR A 74 5.06 3.69 -7.81
CA THR A 74 4.26 4.69 -8.54
C THR A 74 2.77 4.45 -8.35
N SER A 75 1.94 5.37 -8.82
CA SER A 75 0.49 5.16 -8.88
C SER A 75 0.10 3.85 -9.59
N ASP A 76 0.83 3.44 -10.63
CA ASP A 76 0.55 2.19 -11.35
C ASP A 76 0.89 0.97 -10.49
N PHE A 77 2.05 0.97 -9.84
CA PHE A 77 2.44 -0.09 -8.91
C PHE A 77 1.42 -0.27 -7.78
N ILE A 78 0.97 0.83 -7.17
CA ILE A 78 0.01 0.79 -6.07
C ILE A 78 -1.32 0.15 -6.52
N VAL A 79 -1.82 0.52 -7.71
CA VAL A 79 -3.08 -0.05 -8.20
C VAL A 79 -2.91 -1.49 -8.72
N ASP A 80 -1.76 -1.85 -9.29
CA ASP A 80 -1.45 -3.25 -9.63
C ASP A 80 -1.43 -4.14 -8.37
N VAL A 81 -0.85 -3.64 -7.28
CA VAL A 81 -0.86 -4.32 -5.97
C VAL A 81 -2.29 -4.49 -5.45
N LEU A 82 -3.13 -3.45 -5.55
CA LEU A 82 -4.55 -3.55 -5.18
C LEU A 82 -5.30 -4.57 -6.05
N GLU A 83 -5.11 -4.53 -7.37
CA GLU A 83 -5.72 -5.45 -8.34
C GLU A 83 -5.38 -6.90 -8.01
N ARG A 84 -4.09 -7.16 -7.73
CA ARG A 84 -3.59 -8.48 -7.37
C ARG A 84 -4.11 -8.97 -6.01
N TRP A 85 -4.06 -8.10 -5.01
CA TRP A 85 -4.58 -8.42 -3.68
C TRP A 85 -6.07 -8.74 -3.73
N TRP A 86 -6.86 -7.89 -4.40
CA TRP A 86 -8.30 -8.09 -4.54
C TRP A 86 -8.63 -9.35 -5.34
N GLY A 87 -7.92 -9.61 -6.45
CA GLY A 87 -8.10 -10.84 -7.23
C GLY A 87 -7.90 -12.12 -6.40
N SER A 88 -6.95 -12.11 -5.48
CA SER A 88 -6.65 -13.25 -4.61
C SER A 88 -7.62 -13.36 -3.42
N ASN A 89 -8.17 -12.24 -2.95
CA ASN A 89 -8.99 -12.18 -1.73
C ASN A 89 -10.49 -12.03 -1.97
N ARG A 90 -10.95 -11.70 -3.18
CA ARG A 90 -12.37 -11.43 -3.46
C ARG A 90 -13.29 -12.58 -3.04
N GLN A 91 -12.89 -13.82 -3.25
CA GLN A 91 -13.70 -14.99 -2.90
C GLN A 91 -13.86 -15.16 -1.38
N ARG A 92 -12.90 -14.63 -0.59
CA ARG A 92 -12.99 -14.58 0.86
C ARG A 92 -14.02 -13.55 1.34
N PHE A 93 -14.33 -12.56 0.52
CA PHE A 93 -15.21 -11.44 0.84
C PHE A 93 -16.39 -11.32 -0.13
N PRO A 94 -17.25 -12.35 -0.27
CA PRO A 94 -18.25 -12.44 -1.35
C PRO A 94 -19.36 -11.39 -1.27
N ARG A 95 -19.59 -10.81 -0.08
CA ARG A 95 -20.61 -9.77 0.16
C ARG A 95 -20.08 -8.34 0.06
N VAL A 96 -18.77 -8.18 -0.09
CA VAL A 96 -18.14 -6.86 -0.11
C VAL A 96 -18.41 -6.19 -1.45
N ASP A 97 -19.06 -5.03 -1.40
CA ASP A 97 -19.31 -4.16 -2.54
C ASP A 97 -18.56 -2.82 -2.45
N THR A 98 -17.94 -2.56 -1.29
CA THR A 98 -17.27 -1.29 -0.99
C THR A 98 -15.93 -1.51 -0.32
N LEU A 99 -14.86 -0.90 -0.85
CA LEU A 99 -13.57 -0.82 -0.17
C LEU A 99 -13.40 0.58 0.43
N VAL A 100 -13.11 0.65 1.74
CA VAL A 100 -12.63 1.86 2.39
C VAL A 100 -11.13 1.74 2.58
N ILE A 101 -10.37 2.65 1.99
CA ILE A 101 -8.91 2.60 1.98
C ILE A 101 -8.35 3.79 2.76
N ASN A 102 -7.73 3.48 3.89
CA ASN A 102 -6.99 4.42 4.71
C ASN A 102 -5.57 4.58 4.13
N GLN A 103 -5.18 5.82 3.85
CA GLN A 103 -3.87 6.12 3.28
C GLN A 103 -3.34 7.48 3.70
N ASP A 104 -2.03 7.67 3.59
CA ASP A 104 -1.42 8.99 3.72
C ASP A 104 -1.72 9.85 2.48
N ASN A 105 -1.16 11.06 2.39
CA ASN A 105 -1.33 11.93 1.23
C ASN A 105 0.00 12.12 0.48
N GLY A 106 0.76 11.03 0.33
CA GLY A 106 2.03 10.98 -0.36
C GLY A 106 1.95 11.34 -1.85
N PRO A 107 3.08 11.72 -2.48
CA PRO A 107 3.13 12.26 -3.85
C PRO A 107 2.67 11.30 -4.94
N GLU A 108 2.62 9.99 -4.65
CA GLU A 108 2.25 8.95 -5.63
C GLU A 108 0.77 8.56 -5.56
N LEU A 109 0.08 8.95 -4.48
CA LEU A 109 -1.30 8.56 -4.19
C LEU A 109 -2.20 9.74 -3.78
N HIS A 110 -1.67 10.97 -3.71
CA HIS A 110 -2.44 12.15 -3.30
C HIS A 110 -3.70 12.34 -4.15
N SER A 111 -4.75 12.93 -3.56
CA SER A 111 -6.10 13.09 -4.15
C SER A 111 -6.21 14.01 -5.39
N ARG A 112 -5.08 14.42 -5.97
CA ARG A 112 -4.98 15.15 -7.24
C ARG A 112 -4.01 14.51 -8.23
N ARG A 113 -3.43 13.35 -7.87
CA ARG A 113 -2.47 12.65 -8.72
C ARG A 113 -3.25 12.03 -9.86
N THR A 114 -3.03 12.56 -11.05
CA THR A 114 -3.92 12.27 -12.19
C THR A 114 -3.89 10.80 -12.60
N GLN A 115 -2.70 10.19 -12.61
CA GLN A 115 -2.55 8.76 -12.93
C GLN A 115 -3.19 7.88 -11.87
N PHE A 116 -3.03 8.21 -10.59
CA PHE A 116 -3.64 7.47 -9.48
C PHE A 116 -5.16 7.48 -9.57
N LEU A 117 -5.78 8.66 -9.68
CA LEU A 117 -7.23 8.75 -9.81
C LEU A 117 -7.76 8.02 -11.05
N LYS A 118 -7.05 8.13 -12.19
CA LYS A 118 -7.40 7.36 -13.39
C LYS A 118 -7.41 5.85 -13.11
N ARG A 119 -6.33 5.31 -12.53
CA ARG A 119 -6.20 3.88 -12.25
C ARG A 119 -7.23 3.41 -11.21
N MET A 120 -7.51 4.21 -10.17
CA MET A 120 -8.54 3.90 -9.17
C MET A 120 -9.96 3.89 -9.77
N VAL A 121 -10.29 4.84 -10.65
CA VAL A 121 -11.58 4.86 -11.36
C VAL A 121 -11.72 3.65 -12.27
N GLN A 122 -10.66 3.27 -12.99
CA GLN A 122 -10.62 2.05 -13.80
C GLN A 122 -10.81 0.80 -12.94
N PHE A 123 -10.08 0.67 -11.84
CA PHE A 123 -10.22 -0.44 -10.90
C PHE A 123 -11.64 -0.55 -10.34
N ALA A 124 -12.23 0.55 -9.87
CA ALA A 124 -13.59 0.59 -9.34
C ALA A 124 -14.61 0.08 -10.37
N ARG A 125 -14.53 0.60 -11.61
CA ARG A 125 -15.36 0.16 -12.74
C ARG A 125 -15.15 -1.32 -13.03
N ASP A 126 -13.90 -1.75 -13.20
CA ASP A 126 -13.55 -3.09 -13.68
C ASP A 126 -13.88 -4.16 -12.62
N GLN A 127 -13.91 -3.80 -11.34
CA GLN A 127 -14.31 -4.71 -10.25
C GLN A 127 -15.76 -4.55 -9.81
N ALA A 128 -16.49 -3.54 -10.32
CA ALA A 128 -17.82 -3.13 -9.84
C ALA A 128 -17.84 -2.88 -8.32
N LEU A 129 -16.81 -2.22 -7.82
CA LEU A 129 -16.66 -1.86 -6.42
C LEU A 129 -16.86 -0.36 -6.22
N ARG A 130 -17.49 0.02 -5.11
CA ARG A 130 -17.39 1.38 -4.59
C ARG A 130 -16.07 1.54 -3.86
N ILE A 131 -15.34 2.60 -4.14
CA ILE A 131 -14.07 2.89 -3.47
C ILE A 131 -14.20 4.18 -2.69
N ARG A 132 -13.90 4.14 -1.41
CA ARG A 132 -13.77 5.31 -0.54
C ARG A 132 -12.33 5.48 -0.13
N LEU A 133 -11.71 6.57 -0.53
CA LEU A 133 -10.33 6.91 -0.19
C LEU A 133 -10.34 7.89 0.97
N ALA A 134 -9.90 7.42 2.14
CA ALA A 134 -9.79 8.21 3.35
C ALA A 134 -8.33 8.58 3.60
N TYR A 135 -8.01 9.87 3.45
CA TYR A 135 -6.65 10.39 3.56
C TYR A 135 -6.40 10.96 4.94
N TYR A 136 -5.29 10.56 5.57
CA TYR A 136 -4.81 11.24 6.77
C TYR A 136 -4.23 12.62 6.41
N PRO A 137 -4.61 13.69 7.14
CA PRO A 137 -3.95 14.99 7.00
C PRO A 137 -2.44 14.93 7.31
N PRO A 138 -1.67 15.96 6.94
CA PRO A 138 -0.25 16.01 7.25
C PRO A 138 -0.02 15.86 8.76
N TYR A 139 1.04 15.17 9.16
CA TYR A 139 1.37 14.85 10.56
C TYR A 139 0.39 13.90 11.28
N HIS A 140 -0.58 13.33 10.56
CA HIS A 140 -1.54 12.36 11.11
C HIS A 140 -1.35 10.94 10.54
N SER A 141 -0.31 10.70 9.72
CA SER A 141 -0.01 9.38 9.16
C SER A 141 0.20 8.32 10.24
N LYS A 142 0.72 8.67 11.42
CA LYS A 142 0.86 7.77 12.58
C LYS A 142 -0.43 7.06 13.03
N TYR A 143 -1.61 7.53 12.60
CA TYR A 143 -2.90 6.91 12.87
C TYR A 143 -3.35 5.94 11.75
N ASN A 144 -2.57 5.81 10.68
CA ASN A 144 -2.73 4.81 9.64
C ASN A 144 -2.23 3.46 10.18
N ALA A 145 -3.11 2.46 10.22
CA ALA A 145 -2.85 1.22 10.96
C ALA A 145 -1.59 0.46 10.46
N ILE A 146 -1.32 0.52 9.16
CA ILE A 146 -0.12 -0.05 8.53
C ILE A 146 1.20 0.52 9.09
N GLU A 147 1.24 1.75 9.60
CA GLU A 147 2.46 2.35 10.17
C GLU A 147 2.96 1.55 11.39
N HIS A 148 2.04 0.95 12.15
CA HIS A 148 2.42 0.08 13.26
C HIS A 148 3.04 -1.23 12.74
N CYS A 149 2.51 -1.78 11.65
CA CYS A 149 3.09 -2.96 11.00
C CYS A 149 4.52 -2.67 10.52
N TRP A 150 4.74 -1.47 9.99
CA TRP A 150 6.06 -0.99 9.59
C TRP A 150 7.06 -0.87 10.73
N GLY A 151 6.64 -0.37 11.89
CA GLY A 151 7.49 -0.33 13.09
C GLY A 151 7.90 -1.73 13.56
N ILE A 152 6.98 -2.71 13.48
CA ILE A 152 7.30 -4.10 13.83
C ILE A 152 8.25 -4.73 12.81
N LEU A 153 8.00 -4.54 11.51
CA LEU A 153 8.89 -5.06 10.46
C LEU A 153 10.31 -4.49 10.58
N GLU A 154 10.43 -3.19 10.85
CA GLU A 154 11.73 -2.53 11.07
C GLU A 154 12.47 -3.12 12.27
N ASN A 155 11.78 -3.28 13.41
CA ASN A 155 12.37 -3.93 14.58
C ASN A 155 12.74 -5.39 14.31
N HIS A 156 11.99 -6.09 13.47
CA HIS A 156 12.25 -7.48 13.09
C HIS A 156 13.50 -7.61 12.19
N TRP A 157 13.77 -6.62 11.35
CA TRP A 157 14.98 -6.57 10.53
C TRP A 157 16.24 -6.12 11.29
N ASN A 158 16.09 -5.50 12.47
CA ASN A 158 17.22 -5.03 13.26
C ASN A 158 18.09 -6.20 13.74
N GLY A 159 19.35 -6.26 13.26
CA GLY A 159 20.33 -7.29 13.57
C GLY A 159 20.48 -8.37 12.50
N GLU A 160 19.67 -8.33 11.45
CA GLU A 160 19.74 -9.29 10.35
C GLU A 160 20.48 -8.75 9.12
N LEU A 161 21.17 -9.66 8.42
CA LEU A 161 21.85 -9.35 7.18
C LEU A 161 20.83 -9.49 6.03
N LEU A 162 20.54 -8.38 5.36
CA LEU A 162 19.71 -8.38 4.14
C LEU A 162 20.60 -8.06 2.95
N ASP A 163 21.43 -9.04 2.61
CA ASP A 163 22.51 -9.02 1.63
C ASP A 163 22.05 -9.30 0.20
N ASP A 164 20.87 -9.90 0.04
CA ASP A 164 20.18 -10.08 -1.24
C ASP A 164 18.64 -9.87 -1.16
N VAL A 165 17.96 -10.00 -2.30
CA VAL A 165 16.50 -9.84 -2.42
C VAL A 165 15.75 -10.93 -1.64
N ASP A 166 16.19 -12.18 -1.76
CA ASP A 166 15.50 -13.33 -1.16
C ASP A 166 15.56 -13.25 0.37
N ALA A 167 16.70 -12.84 0.92
CA ALA A 167 16.85 -12.55 2.34
C ALA A 167 15.82 -11.52 2.82
N VAL A 168 15.67 -10.39 2.12
CA VAL A 168 14.65 -9.36 2.48
C VAL A 168 13.25 -9.97 2.54
N LEU A 169 12.88 -10.77 1.55
CA LEU A 169 11.55 -11.37 1.45
C LEU A 169 11.33 -12.44 2.53
N GLU A 170 12.28 -13.36 2.72
CA GLU A 170 12.19 -14.43 3.72
C GLU A 170 12.16 -13.87 5.14
N PHE A 171 12.99 -12.86 5.45
CA PHE A 171 12.91 -12.21 6.76
C PHE A 171 11.56 -11.52 6.96
N ALA A 172 11.03 -10.82 5.95
CA ALA A 172 9.68 -10.27 6.03
C ALA A 172 8.61 -11.36 6.24
N ARG A 173 8.73 -12.55 5.65
CA ARG A 173 7.79 -13.69 5.86
C ARG A 173 7.81 -14.23 7.28
N THR A 174 8.93 -14.07 7.99
CA THR A 174 9.10 -14.62 9.35
C THR A 174 8.59 -13.69 10.44
N MET A 175 8.34 -12.41 10.14
CA MET A 175 7.73 -11.49 11.12
C MET A 175 6.33 -11.98 11.51
N THR A 176 5.84 -11.49 12.65
CA THR A 176 4.45 -11.72 13.06
C THR A 176 3.76 -10.43 13.45
N TRP A 177 2.51 -10.27 13.02
CA TRP A 177 1.56 -9.28 13.51
C TRP A 177 0.44 -10.01 14.26
N ASN A 178 0.25 -9.76 15.55
CA ASN A 178 -0.74 -10.45 16.38
C ASN A 178 -0.71 -12.00 16.23
N GLY A 179 0.50 -12.57 16.13
CA GLY A 179 0.71 -14.01 15.96
C GLY A 179 0.51 -14.54 14.53
N LYS A 180 0.10 -13.71 13.58
CA LYS A 180 -0.05 -14.06 12.16
C LYS A 180 1.16 -13.62 11.35
N LYS A 181 1.61 -14.47 10.43
CA LYS A 181 2.65 -14.13 9.46
C LYS A 181 2.05 -13.36 8.28
N PRO A 182 2.78 -12.39 7.70
CA PRO A 182 2.31 -11.72 6.51
C PRO A 182 2.42 -12.60 5.27
N GLU A 183 1.59 -12.32 4.28
CA GLU A 183 1.86 -12.76 2.91
C GLU A 183 2.87 -11.81 2.26
N VAL A 184 3.87 -12.35 1.57
CA VAL A 184 4.98 -11.55 1.01
C VAL A 184 5.22 -11.89 -0.45
N GLU A 185 5.17 -10.87 -1.30
CA GLU A 185 5.35 -11.01 -2.75
C GLU A 185 6.30 -9.96 -3.34
N LEU A 186 7.05 -10.36 -4.37
CA LEU A 186 7.89 -9.49 -5.19
C LEU A 186 7.25 -9.26 -6.56
N LEU A 187 7.04 -7.99 -6.92
CA LEU A 187 6.58 -7.59 -8.24
C LEU A 187 7.76 -7.12 -9.10
N CYS A 188 8.12 -7.92 -10.09
CA CYS A 188 9.24 -7.68 -11.01
C CYS A 188 8.89 -6.73 -12.18
N GLY A 189 7.72 -6.09 -12.16
CA GLY A 189 7.29 -5.13 -13.18
C GLY A 189 8.15 -3.85 -13.19
N THR A 190 8.28 -3.22 -14.35
CA THR A 190 8.91 -1.90 -14.47
C THR A 190 7.85 -0.79 -14.40
N TYR A 191 7.97 0.07 -13.40
CA TYR A 191 7.03 1.15 -13.10
C TYR A 191 7.66 2.51 -13.40
N ARG A 192 7.24 3.11 -14.51
CA ARG A 192 7.79 4.38 -15.00
C ARG A 192 7.27 5.56 -14.17
N LYS A 193 8.19 6.42 -13.72
CA LYS A 193 7.84 7.69 -13.07
C LYS A 193 7.34 8.72 -14.10
N GLY A 194 6.61 9.72 -13.62
CA GLY A 194 6.25 10.91 -14.42
C GLY A 194 5.03 10.75 -15.32
N ILE A 195 4.33 9.62 -15.26
CA ILE A 195 3.07 9.43 -16.00
C ILE A 195 2.01 10.39 -15.45
N ARG A 196 1.44 11.21 -16.35
CA ARG A 196 0.42 12.21 -16.03
C ARG A 196 -0.60 12.30 -17.15
N LEU A 197 -1.86 12.52 -16.77
CA LEU A 197 -2.91 12.85 -17.72
C LEU A 197 -2.84 14.32 -18.10
N SER A 198 -3.25 14.61 -19.34
CA SER A 198 -3.57 15.97 -19.76
C SER A 198 -4.76 16.54 -18.98
N PRO A 199 -4.92 17.88 -18.90
CA PRO A 199 -6.08 18.50 -18.25
C PRO A 199 -7.43 18.03 -18.84
N ARG A 200 -7.48 17.77 -20.15
CA ARG A 200 -8.69 17.27 -20.83
C ARG A 200 -9.06 15.86 -20.36
N GLN A 201 -8.09 14.95 -20.30
CA GLN A 201 -8.29 13.59 -19.79
C GLN A 201 -8.68 13.62 -18.31
N MET A 202 -8.04 14.48 -17.52
CA MET A 202 -8.33 14.58 -16.09
C MET A 202 -9.75 15.06 -15.81
N LYS A 203 -10.28 16.01 -16.61
CA LYS A 203 -11.69 16.44 -16.51
C LYS A 203 -12.69 15.30 -16.72
N VAL A 204 -12.33 14.26 -17.49
CA VAL A 204 -13.19 13.08 -17.67
C VAL A 204 -13.16 12.23 -16.39
N VAL A 205 -11.97 11.95 -15.85
CA VAL A 205 -11.80 11.18 -14.62
C VAL A 205 -12.52 11.83 -13.43
N GLU A 206 -12.40 13.15 -13.27
CA GLU A 206 -13.00 13.90 -12.16
C GLU A 206 -14.55 13.84 -12.14
N LYS A 207 -15.21 13.56 -13.28
CA LYS A 207 -16.67 13.35 -13.28
C LYS A 207 -17.10 12.12 -12.50
N HIS A 208 -16.16 11.20 -12.25
CA HIS A 208 -16.39 9.93 -11.58
C HIS A 208 -15.84 9.91 -10.15
N VAL A 209 -15.38 11.06 -9.65
CA VAL A 209 -14.81 11.22 -8.31
C VAL A 209 -15.62 12.27 -7.57
N THR A 210 -16.31 11.84 -6.51
CA THR A 210 -17.01 12.75 -5.60
C THR A 210 -16.11 13.03 -4.40
N ARG A 211 -16.11 14.27 -3.91
CA ARG A 211 -15.40 14.65 -2.69
C ARG A 211 -16.45 14.93 -1.62
N ASP A 212 -16.18 14.45 -0.42
CA ASP A 212 -17.06 14.70 0.72
C ASP A 212 -17.23 16.21 0.97
N ALA A 213 -18.42 16.63 1.37
CA ALA A 213 -18.74 18.05 1.54
C ALA A 213 -17.97 18.69 2.70
N GLU A 214 -17.68 17.94 3.77
CA GLU A 214 -17.00 18.42 4.97
C GLU A 214 -15.49 18.15 4.89
N LEU A 215 -15.12 16.92 4.51
CA LEU A 215 -13.72 16.46 4.48
C LEU A 215 -13.01 16.82 3.17
N GLY A 216 -13.75 17.15 2.11
CA GLY A 216 -13.22 17.64 0.84
C GLY A 216 -12.16 16.72 0.23
N LYS A 217 -10.94 17.24 0.06
CA LYS A 217 -9.82 16.49 -0.54
C LYS A 217 -9.32 15.31 0.30
N TRP A 218 -9.78 15.19 1.55
CA TRP A 218 -9.38 14.14 2.48
C TRP A 218 -10.29 12.92 2.43
N PHE A 219 -11.41 13.01 1.72
CA PHE A 219 -12.33 11.88 1.54
C PHE A 219 -12.94 11.90 0.14
N LEU A 220 -12.61 10.88 -0.65
CA LEU A 220 -13.05 10.75 -2.03
C LEU A 220 -13.86 9.47 -2.21
N ASP A 221 -14.96 9.55 -2.94
CA ASP A 221 -15.80 8.42 -3.34
C ASP A 221 -15.74 8.21 -4.85
N ILE A 222 -15.68 6.94 -5.25
CA ILE A 222 -15.76 6.48 -6.63
C ILE A 222 -16.80 5.36 -6.70
N ASP A 223 -17.89 5.57 -7.44
CA ASP A 223 -18.97 4.60 -7.58
C ASP A 223 -18.74 3.71 -8.82
N GLY A 224 -17.91 2.67 -8.68
CA GLY A 224 -17.60 1.74 -9.77
C GLY A 224 -18.81 1.13 -10.50
N PRO A 225 -19.88 0.70 -9.80
CA PRO A 225 -21.08 0.16 -10.43
C PRO A 225 -21.73 1.09 -11.46
N SER A 226 -21.83 2.40 -11.20
CA SER A 226 -22.44 3.34 -12.15
C SER A 226 -21.58 3.57 -13.40
N LEU A 227 -20.28 3.28 -13.34
CA LEU A 227 -19.34 3.43 -14.45
C LEU A 227 -19.43 2.31 -15.50
N ARG A 228 -20.11 1.19 -15.19
CA ARG A 228 -20.36 0.10 -16.16
C ARG A 228 -21.65 0.30 -16.96
N LEU A 229 -22.55 1.13 -16.46
CA LEU A 229 -23.90 1.33 -17.01
C LEU A 229 -23.96 2.45 -18.06
N GLY A 230 -22.80 3.06 -18.40
CA GLY A 230 -22.67 4.14 -19.37
C GLY A 230 -21.72 3.83 -20.51
#